data_AF-F7L183-F1
#
_entry.id   AF-F7L183-F1
#
_cell.length_a   1.000
_cell.length_b   1.000
_cell.length_c   1.000
_cell.angle_alpha   90.00
_cell.angle_beta   90.00
_cell.angle_gamma   90.00
#
_symmetry.space_group_name_H-M   'P 1'
#
loop_
_entity.id
_entity.type
_entity.pdbx_description
1 polymer ?
#
loop_
_entity_poly.entity_id
_entity_poly.type
_entity_poly.pdbx_seq_one_letter_code
_entity_poly.pdbx_strand_id
1 'polypeptide(L)' 'MGLMVEYLQELRVKDGNNIRIINSHIFKEKCMSDDELEAKKVEFSRYMQELYSSEGIKLEILENIITEVN' A
#
# COMPACT_ATOMS: atom_id res chain seq x y z
N MET A 1 11.81 -25.38 -1.75
CA MET A 1 11.51 -24.07 -1.14
C MET A 1 11.66 -23.03 -2.23
N GLY A 2 10.55 -22.56 -2.81
CA GLY A 2 10.61 -21.35 -3.62
C GLY A 2 10.86 -20.19 -2.69
N LEU A 3 11.83 -19.34 -2.99
CA LEU A 3 12.06 -18.08 -2.29
C LEU A 3 10.90 -17.15 -2.67
N MET A 4 9.74 -17.30 -2.02
CA MET A 4 8.68 -16.31 -2.12
C MET A 4 9.15 -15.09 -1.35
N VAL A 5 9.25 -13.97 -2.05
CA VAL A 5 9.52 -12.68 -1.45
C VAL A 5 8.18 -12.11 -1.01
N GLU A 6 8.06 -11.85 0.28
CA GLU A 6 6.93 -11.17 0.85
C GLU A 6 7.25 -9.68 0.91
N TYR A 7 6.31 -8.85 0.49
CA TYR A 7 6.38 -7.41 0.67
C TYR A 7 5.17 -6.98 1.50
N LEU A 8 5.43 -6.30 2.60
CA LEU A 8 4.43 -5.65 3.41
C LEU A 8 4.31 -4.20 2.97
N GLN A 9 3.18 -3.86 2.38
CA GLN A 9 2.80 -2.50 2.05
C GLN A 9 1.92 -1.93 3.16
N GLU A 10 2.41 -0.90 3.84
CA GLU A 10 1.73 -0.19 4.91
C GLU A 10 1.32 1.19 4.40
N LEU A 11 0.02 1.36 4.13
CA LEU A 11 -0.55 2.63 3.75
C LEU A 11 -1.24 3.26 4.96
N ARG A 12 -0.66 4.35 5.46
CA ARG A 12 -1.23 5.13 6.53
C ARG A 12 -2.09 6.24 5.96
N VAL A 13 -3.36 6.23 6.31
CA VAL A 13 -4.34 7.22 5.86
C VAL A 13 -5.01 7.88 7.05
N LYS A 14 -5.41 9.13 6.90
CA LYS A 14 -6.17 9.88 7.88
C LYS A 14 -7.55 10.20 7.33
N ASP A 15 -8.55 9.82 8.08
CA ASP A 15 -9.96 10.08 7.84
C ASP A 15 -10.47 11.04 8.93
N GLY A 16 -10.44 12.34 8.64
CA GLY A 16 -10.82 13.38 9.61
C GLY A 16 -9.95 13.35 10.87
N ASN A 17 -10.47 12.78 11.96
CA ASN A 17 -9.75 12.67 13.23
C ASN A 17 -9.21 11.26 13.53
N ASN A 18 -9.48 10.29 12.65
CA ASN A 18 -9.03 8.91 12.80
C ASN A 18 -7.86 8.62 11.86
N ILE A 19 -6.86 7.90 12.35
CA ILE A 19 -5.77 7.37 11.53
C ILE A 19 -6.05 5.88 11.31
N ARG A 20 -6.08 5.46 10.05
CA ARG A 20 -6.19 4.06 9.65
C ARG A 20 -4.88 3.62 9.01
N ILE A 21 -4.46 2.40 9.29
CA ILE A 21 -3.31 1.78 8.64
C ILE A 21 -3.85 0.60 7.85
N ILE A 22 -3.59 0.62 6.54
CA ILE A 22 -4.01 -0.42 5.62
C ILE A 22 -2.77 -1.21 5.26
N ASN A 23 -2.71 -2.43 5.77
CA ASN A 23 -1.63 -3.36 5.48
C ASN A 23 -2.03 -4.25 4.31
N SER A 24 -1.14 -4.38 3.33
CA SER A 24 -1.31 -5.21 2.15
C SER A 24 -0.08 -6.10 2.02
N HIS A 25 -0.29 -7.41 2.06
CA HIS A 25 0.78 -8.39 1.87
C HIS A 25 0.84 -8.80 0.40
N ILE A 26 2.00 -8.62 -0.21
CA ILE A 26 2.25 -8.94 -1.61
C ILE A 26 3.25 -10.10 -1.63
N PHE A 27 2.83 -11.22 -2.18
CA PHE A 27 3.69 -12.40 -2.32
C PHE A 27 4.12 -12.52 -3.78
N LYS A 28 5.42 -12.56 -4.01
CA LYS A 28 6.01 -12.74 -5.34
C LYS A 28 7.02 -13.87 -5.33
N GLU A 29 7.10 -14.59 -6.43
CA GLU A 29 8.12 -15.64 -6.62
C GLU A 29 9.53 -15.06 -6.89
N LYS A 30 9.64 -13.76 -7.14
CA LYS A 30 10.87 -13.03 -7.48
C LYS A 30 10.84 -11.64 -6.85
N CYS A 31 12.02 -11.10 -6.54
CA CYS A 31 12.16 -9.72 -6.05
C CYS A 31 11.54 -8.74 -7.06
N MET A 32 10.68 -7.83 -6.59
CA MET A 32 10.14 -6.75 -7.42
C MET A 32 11.23 -5.73 -7.70
N SER A 33 11.28 -5.19 -8.93
CA SER A 33 12.11 -4.04 -9.24
C SER A 33 11.58 -2.78 -8.54
N ASP A 34 12.46 -1.80 -8.31
CA ASP A 34 12.09 -0.51 -7.73
C ASP A 34 10.92 0.16 -8.48
N ASP A 35 10.89 0.07 -9.82
CA ASP A 35 9.77 0.54 -10.65
C ASP A 35 8.42 -0.14 -10.32
N GLU A 36 8.42 -1.47 -10.13
CA GLU A 36 7.18 -2.19 -9.75
C GLU A 36 6.74 -1.76 -8.34
N LEU A 37 7.69 -1.58 -7.43
CA LEU A 37 7.43 -1.16 -6.06
C LEU A 37 6.84 0.25 -6.01
N GLU A 38 7.43 1.19 -6.76
CA GLU A 38 6.97 2.58 -6.85
C GLU A 38 5.61 2.68 -7.52
N ALA A 39 5.41 1.97 -8.63
CA ALA A 39 4.10 1.87 -9.29
C ALA A 39 3.03 1.35 -8.32
N LYS A 40 3.35 0.31 -7.53
CA LYS A 40 2.43 -0.23 -6.50
C LYS A 40 2.08 0.79 -5.43
N LYS A 41 3.05 1.57 -4.95
CA LYS A 41 2.79 2.65 -3.97
C LYS A 41 1.79 3.64 -4.54
N VAL A 42 2.03 4.13 -5.75
CA VAL A 42 1.17 5.13 -6.39
C VAL A 42 -0.21 4.54 -6.68
N GLU A 43 -0.30 3.35 -7.26
CA GLU A 43 -1.58 2.68 -7.54
C GLU A 43 -2.40 2.46 -6.27
N PHE A 44 -1.78 1.96 -5.20
CA PHE A 44 -2.48 1.62 -3.98
C PHE A 44 -3.02 2.86 -3.26
N SER A 45 -2.20 3.92 -3.17
CA SER A 45 -2.64 5.20 -2.60
C SER A 45 -3.79 5.81 -3.40
N ARG A 46 -3.68 5.81 -4.73
CA ARG A 46 -4.72 6.32 -5.63
C ARG A 46 -6.01 5.50 -5.55
N TYR A 47 -5.90 4.18 -5.56
CA TYR A 47 -7.03 3.27 -5.42
C TYR A 47 -7.78 3.50 -4.12
N MET A 48 -7.06 3.63 -2.99
CA MET A 48 -7.68 3.92 -1.70
C MET A 48 -8.32 5.30 -1.68
N GLN A 49 -7.66 6.33 -2.22
CA GLN A 49 -8.29 7.64 -2.32
C GLN A 49 -9.55 7.62 -3.17
N GLU A 50 -9.55 6.92 -4.31
CA GLU A 50 -10.70 6.83 -5.22
C GLU A 50 -11.86 6.04 -4.60
N LEU A 51 -11.57 4.86 -4.02
CA LEU A 51 -12.54 4.01 -3.35
C LEU A 51 -13.30 4.79 -2.27
N TYR A 52 -12.55 5.41 -1.36
CA TYR A 52 -13.14 6.16 -0.25
C TYR A 52 -13.76 7.48 -0.73
N SER A 53 -13.19 8.16 -1.72
CA SER A 53 -13.81 9.36 -2.32
C SER A 53 -15.14 9.03 -2.98
N SER A 54 -15.30 7.83 -3.54
CA SER A 54 -16.60 7.35 -4.08
C SER A 54 -17.65 7.20 -2.98
N GLU A 55 -17.25 6.85 -1.76
CA GLU A 55 -18.10 6.82 -0.58
C GLU A 55 -18.27 8.21 0.10
N GLY A 56 -17.66 9.26 -0.46
CA GLY A 56 -17.67 10.62 0.10
C GLY A 56 -16.68 10.84 1.25
N ILE A 57 -15.76 9.90 1.46
CA ILE A 57 -14.74 9.93 2.52
C ILE A 57 -13.43 10.48 1.95
N LYS A 58 -12.95 11.59 2.50
CA LYS A 58 -11.68 12.19 2.11
C LYS A 58 -10.53 11.59 2.92
N LEU A 59 -9.88 10.58 2.36
CA LEU A 59 -8.64 10.05 2.92
C LEU A 59 -7.44 10.92 2.56
N GLU A 60 -6.74 11.39 3.59
CA GLU A 60 -5.41 11.98 3.44
C GLU A 60 -4.35 10.87 3.57
N ILE A 61 -3.60 10.62 2.50
CA ILE A 61 -2.46 9.72 2.54
C ILE A 61 -1.38 10.37 3.41
N LEU A 62 -1.07 9.76 4.54
CA LEU A 62 0.00 10.20 5.43
C LEU A 62 1.32 9.57 5.01
N GLU A 63 1.32 8.26 4.78
CA GLU A 63 2.53 7.50 4.51
C GLU A 63 2.22 6.26 3.68
N ASN A 64 3.16 5.85 2.83
CA ASN A 64 3.05 4.66 2.01
C ASN A 64 4.42 3.98 1.94
N ILE A 65 4.61 2.98 2.79
CA ILE A 65 5.86 2.24 2.90
C ILE A 65 5.62 0.86 2.31
N ILE A 66 6.59 0.37 1.53
CA ILE A 66 6.65 -1.04 1.18
C ILE A 66 7.97 -1.58 1.69
N THR A 67 7.88 -2.59 2.53
CA THR A 67 9.02 -3.26 3.17
C THR A 67 9.06 -4.70 2.72
N GLU A 68 10.22 -5.17 2.29
CA GLU A 68 10.44 -6.59 2.05
C GLU A 68 10.47 -7.32 3.41
N VAL A 69 9.58 -8.30 3.58
CA VAL A 69 9.52 -9.21 4.73
C VAL A 69 10.30 -10.46 4.36
N ASN A 70 11.32 -10.77 5.15
CA ASN A 70 12.22 -11.91 4.95
C ASN A 70 12.12 -12.89 6.13
#